data_AF-A0A969D238-F1
#
_entry.id   AF-A0A969D238-F1
#
_cell.length_a   1.000
_cell.length_b   1.000
_cell.length_c   1.000
_cell.angle_alpha   90.00
_cell.angle_beta   90.00
_cell.angle_gamma   90.00
#
_symmetry.space_group_name_H-M   'P 1'
#
loop_
_entity.id
_entity.type
_entity.pdbx_description
1 polymer ?
#
loop_
_entity_poly.entity_id
_entity_poly.type
_entity_poly.pdbx_seq_one_letter_code
_entity_poly.pdbx_strand_id
1 'polypeptide(L)' 'MQSFFKYLTLAPVMATLAAVILAVVFIQLNHVYPGLQYGTYFHPVP' A
#
# COMPACT_ATOMS: atom_id res chain seq x y z
N MET A 1 -2.62 27.59 -10.40
CA MET A 1 -1.72 26.50 -9.99
C MET A 1 -1.56 26.38 -8.47
N GLN A 2 -1.26 27.45 -7.72
CA GLN A 2 -1.00 27.38 -6.27
C GLN A 2 -2.16 26.78 -5.43
N SER A 3 -3.41 27.16 -5.71
CA SER A 3 -4.58 26.61 -5.00
C SER A 3 -4.82 25.12 -5.28
N PHE A 4 -4.41 24.63 -6.44
CA PHE A 4 -4.50 23.22 -6.82
C PHE A 4 -3.53 22.36 -6.01
N PHE A 5 -2.28 22.81 -5.84
CA PHE A 5 -1.33 22.13 -4.95
C PHE A 5 -1.78 22.14 -3.50
N LYS A 6 -2.39 23.25 -3.05
CA LYS A 6 -2.95 23.34 -1.70
C LYS A 6 -4.08 22.34 -1.46
N TYR A 7 -4.92 22.11 -2.48
CA TYR A 7 -5.96 21.07 -2.47
C TYR A 7 -5.37 19.66 -2.39
N LEU A 8 -4.33 19.37 -3.18
CA LEU A 8 -3.63 18.07 -3.15
C LEU A 8 -3.03 17.75 -1.78
N THR A 9 -2.55 18.77 -1.06
CA THR A 9 -2.00 18.61 0.30
C THR A 9 -3.06 18.53 1.41
N LEU A 10 -4.35 18.60 1.08
CA LEU A 10 -5.39 18.44 2.10
C LEU A 10 -5.33 17.04 2.71
N ALA A 11 -5.49 16.96 4.03
CA ALA A 11 -5.49 15.70 4.78
C ALA A 11 -6.32 14.58 4.14
N PRO A 12 -7.59 14.78 3.71
CA PRO A 12 -8.36 13.71 3.05
C PRO A 12 -7.76 13.28 1.71
N VAL A 13 -7.19 14.19 0.92
CA VAL A 13 -6.59 13.87 -0.39
C VAL A 13 -5.28 13.11 -0.23
N MET A 14 -4.47 13.51 0.76
CA MET A 14 -3.25 12.78 1.09
C MET A 14 -3.55 11.41 1.69
N ALA A 15 -4.63 11.28 2.47
CA ALA A 15 -5.06 10.00 3.03
C ALA A 15 -5.51 9.02 1.93
N THR A 16 -6.28 9.48 0.94
CA THR A 16 -6.66 8.62 -0.19
C THR A 16 -5.45 8.23 -1.02
N LEU A 17 -4.52 9.15 -1.27
CA LEU A 17 -3.28 8.85 -1.97
C LEU A 17 -2.44 7.80 -1.23
N ALA A 18 -2.27 7.95 0.08
CA ALA A 18 -1.55 7.00 0.92
C ALA A 18 -2.22 5.60 0.90
N ALA A 19 -3.55 5.54 1.00
CA ALA A 19 -4.29 4.28 0.93
C ALA A 19 -4.11 3.57 -0.42
N VAL A 20 -4.13 4.32 -1.53
CA VAL A 20 -3.88 3.77 -2.87
C VAL A 20 -2.46 3.21 -2.97
N ILE A 21 -1.45 3.95 -2.48
CA ILE A 21 -0.06 3.48 -2.48
C ILE A 21 0.08 2.19 -1.67
N LEU A 22 -0.48 2.14 -0.46
CA LEU A 22 -0.47 0.94 0.38
C LEU A 22 -1.16 -0.25 -0.28
N ALA A 23 -2.31 -0.02 -0.93
CA ALA A 23 -3.02 -1.06 -1.66
C ALA A 23 -2.16 -1.65 -2.79
N VAL A 24 -1.48 -0.80 -3.58
CA VAL A 24 -0.57 -1.24 -4.63
C VAL A 24 0.56 -2.07 -4.05
N VAL A 25 1.18 -1.63 -2.94
CA VAL A 25 2.24 -2.38 -2.26
C VAL A 25 1.75 -3.76 -1.83
N PHE A 26 0.58 -3.87 -1.22
CA PHE A 26 0.02 -5.16 -0.82
C PHE A 26 -0.30 -6.07 -2.00
N ILE A 27 -0.82 -5.53 -3.11
CA ILE A 27 -1.06 -6.30 -4.33
C ILE A 27 0.26 -6.85 -4.87
N GLN A 28 1.30 -6.02 -4.95
CA GLN A 28 2.60 -6.45 -5.46
C GLN A 28 3.27 -7.48 -4.54
N LEU A 29 3.21 -7.27 -3.23
CA LEU A 29 3.70 -8.24 -2.26
C LEU A 29 2.95 -9.57 -2.35
N ASN A 30 1.64 -9.55 -2.58
CA ASN A 30 0.88 -10.79 -2.78
C ASN A 30 1.22 -11.47 -4.12
N HIS A 31 1.49 -10.70 -5.18
CA HIS A 31 1.90 -11.26 -6.47
C HIS A 31 3.28 -11.92 -6.40
N VAL A 32 4.25 -11.29 -5.72
CA VAL A 32 5.63 -11.80 -5.60
C VAL A 32 5.73 -12.87 -4.51
N TYR A 33 4.99 -12.71 -3.43
CA TYR A 33 5.03 -13.55 -2.23
C TYR A 33 3.61 -13.89 -1.76
N PRO A 34 2.84 -14.70 -2.52
CA PRO A 34 1.45 -15.01 -2.19
C PRO A 34 1.28 -15.67 -0.82
N GLY A 35 2.34 -16.30 -0.30
CA GLY A 35 2.37 -16.91 1.02
C GLY A 35 2.50 -15.95 2.21
N LEU A 36 2.90 -14.70 1.99
CA LEU A 36 3.11 -13.72 3.08
C LEU A 36 1.79 -13.25 3.71
N GLN A 37 0.68 -13.29 2.97
CA GLN A 37 -0.61 -12.77 3.45
C GLN A 37 -1.35 -13.71 4.42
N TYR A 38 -1.14 -15.02 4.29
CA TYR A 38 -1.93 -16.03 5.01
C TYR A 38 -1.19 -16.68 6.18
N GLY A 39 -0.09 -16.09 6.66
CA GLY A 39 0.73 -16.66 7.72
C GLY A 39 1.56 -17.87 7.29
N THR A 40 1.69 -18.15 5.98
CA THR A 40 2.51 -19.27 5.47
C THR A 40 4.01 -18.99 5.45
N TYR A 41 4.44 -17.89 6.07
CA TYR A 41 5.79 -17.74 6.62
C TYR A 41 6.01 -18.65 7.85
N PHE A 42 5.37 -19.82 7.88
CA PHE A 42 5.84 -20.91 8.71
C PHE A 42 7.26 -21.21 8.23
N HIS A 43 8.19 -20.98 9.15
CA HIS A 43 9.58 -21.41 9.10
C HIS A 43 9.69 -22.66 8.22
N PRO A 44 10.42 -22.66 7.08
CA PRO A 44 10.66 -23.89 6.36
C PRO A 44 11.35 -24.83 7.36
N VAL A 45 10.60 -25.82 7.84
CA VAL A 45 11.12 -26.89 8.68
C VAL A 45 11.92 -27.78 7.72
N PRO A 46 13.16 -28.16 8.06
CA PRO A 46 14.03 -28.92 7.16
C PRO A 46 13.37 -30.20 6.62
#